data_AF-A0A517WJ12-F1
#
_entry.id   AF-A0A517WJ12-F1
#
_cell.length_a   1.000
_cell.length_b   1.000
_cell.length_c   1.000
_cell.angle_alpha   90.00
_cell.angle_beta   90.00
_cell.angle_gamma   90.00
#
_symmetry.space_group_name_H-M   'P 1'
#
loop_
_entity.id
_entity.type
_entity.pdbx_description
1 polymer ?
#
loop_
_entity_poly.entity_id
_entity_poly.type
_entity_poly.pdbx_seq_one_letter_code
_entity_poly.pdbx_strand_id
1 'polypeptide(L)'
;MSMTQRWLLLATAILLIAGGVFASDELRKTEADPGDQQAALMLAKLASCQKITNGLVTKNFKEIHSGANTLNQICIATDWASHDDAVYAHHRLELRKQAQKLAKMAEEKNLDGASYAYMHSLNTCINCHEYCRDVLSIVDDSEVKLKVVPIPSN
;
A
#
# COMPACT_ATOMS: atom_id res chain seq x y z
N MET A 1 -21.80 0.27 58.16
CA MET A 1 -20.58 0.27 57.32
C MET A 1 -19.64 1.33 57.88
N SER A 2 -18.45 0.94 58.35
CA SER A 2 -17.50 1.88 58.96
C SER A 2 -16.92 2.85 57.93
N MET A 3 -16.56 4.05 58.36
CA MET A 3 -16.07 5.14 57.52
C MET A 3 -14.87 4.72 56.65
N THR A 4 -14.02 3.84 57.18
CA THR A 4 -12.84 3.26 56.50
C THR A 4 -13.21 2.39 55.31
N GLN A 5 -14.33 1.66 55.36
CA GLN A 5 -14.79 0.78 54.28
C GLN A 5 -15.34 1.57 53.07
N ARG A 6 -15.89 2.78 53.30
CA ARG A 6 -16.37 3.65 52.22
C ARG A 6 -15.22 4.32 51.46
N TRP A 7 -14.15 4.68 52.17
CA TRP A 7 -12.94 5.27 51.56
C TRP A 7 -12.14 4.26 50.74
N LEU A 8 -12.06 3.01 51.20
CA LEU A 8 -11.43 1.92 50.43
C LEU A 8 -12.18 1.64 49.11
N LEU A 9 -13.51 1.66 49.13
CA LEU A 9 -14.33 1.44 47.92
C LEU A 9 -14.27 2.61 46.93
N LEU A 10 -14.13 3.85 47.41
CA LEU A 10 -13.96 5.02 46.53
C LEU A 10 -12.56 5.06 45.91
N ALA A 11 -11.52 4.71 46.66
CA ALA A 11 -10.15 4.66 46.15
C ALA A 11 -9.98 3.59 45.06
N THR A 12 -10.59 2.42 45.22
CA THR A 12 -10.56 1.36 44.19
C THR A 12 -11.38 1.73 42.96
N ALA A 13 -12.53 2.39 43.12
CA ALA A 13 -13.32 2.88 41.98
C ALA A 13 -12.57 3.95 41.16
N ILE A 14 -11.87 4.88 41.81
CA ILE A 14 -11.06 5.90 41.12
C ILE A 14 -9.87 5.27 40.38
N LEU A 15 -9.21 4.28 40.99
CA LEU A 15 -8.09 3.57 40.37
C LEU A 15 -8.51 2.79 39.12
N LEU A 16 -9.71 2.18 39.13
CA LEU A 16 -10.27 1.47 37.97
C LEU A 16 -10.67 2.41 36.83
N ILE A 17 -11.22 3.59 37.15
CA ILE A 17 -11.58 4.60 36.14
C ILE A 17 -10.33 5.21 35.51
N ALA A 18 -9.32 5.57 36.33
CA ALA A 18 -8.06 6.09 35.83
C ALA A 18 -7.32 5.06 34.95
N GLY A 19 -7.24 3.80 35.39
CA GLY A 19 -6.63 2.72 34.60
C GLY A 19 -7.34 2.46 33.28
N GLY A 20 -8.68 2.57 33.25
CA GLY A 20 -9.47 2.44 32.02
C GLY A 20 -9.17 3.52 31.00
N VAL A 21 -9.03 4.78 31.43
CA VAL A 21 -8.78 5.93 30.54
C VAL A 21 -7.37 5.88 29.92
N PHE A 22 -6.34 5.50 30.70
CA PHE A 22 -4.98 5.37 30.18
C PHE A 22 -4.83 4.20 29.18
N ALA A 23 -5.53 3.08 29.39
CA ALA A 23 -5.50 1.95 28.47
C ALA A 23 -6.17 2.26 27.11
N SER A 24 -7.22 3.08 27.11
CA SER A 24 -7.89 3.50 25.86
C SER A 24 -7.07 4.47 24.99
N ASP A 25 -6.19 5.28 25.58
CA ASP A 25 -5.38 6.24 24.83
C ASP A 25 -4.18 5.58 24.12
N GLU A 26 -3.60 4.52 24.70
CA GLU A 26 -2.58 3.69 24.03
C GLU A 26 -3.14 2.88 22.86
N LEU A 27 -4.33 2.28 23.01
CA LEU A 27 -4.95 1.53 21.91
C LEU A 27 -5.25 2.43 20.69
N ARG A 28 -5.64 3.69 20.91
CA ARG A 28 -5.96 4.64 19.82
C ARG A 28 -4.72 5.07 19.02
N LYS A 29 -3.52 4.90 19.56
CA LYS A 29 -2.25 5.30 18.91
C LYS A 29 -1.68 4.25 17.95
N THR A 30 -2.28 3.05 17.89
CA THR A 30 -1.75 1.90 17.15
C THR A 30 -2.46 1.66 15.80
N GLU A 31 -3.58 2.32 15.52
CA GLU A 31 -4.18 2.27 14.18
C GLU A 31 -3.41 3.22 13.24
N ALA A 32 -2.73 2.65 12.24
CA ALA A 32 -2.08 3.41 11.19
C ALA A 32 -3.11 4.24 10.42
N ASP A 33 -2.78 5.49 10.11
CA ASP A 33 -3.62 6.35 9.28
C ASP A 33 -3.84 5.71 7.89
N PRO A 34 -5.08 5.57 7.42
CA PRO A 34 -5.38 5.02 6.10
C PRO A 34 -4.62 5.73 4.96
N GLY A 35 -4.33 7.02 5.11
CA GLY A 35 -3.51 7.80 4.17
C GLY A 35 -2.06 7.31 4.10
N ASP A 36 -1.44 7.06 5.26
CA ASP A 36 -0.07 6.55 5.35
C ASP A 36 0.05 5.12 4.76
N GLN A 37 -0.98 4.27 4.93
CA GLN A 37 -1.01 2.91 4.36
C GLN A 37 -1.10 2.94 2.82
N GLN A 38 -1.97 3.78 2.26
CA GLN A 38 -2.06 3.96 0.81
C GLN A 38 -0.76 4.50 0.20
N ALA A 39 -0.12 5.48 0.87
CA ALA A 39 1.16 6.01 0.45
C ALA A 39 2.26 4.93 0.44
N ALA A 40 2.31 4.10 1.49
CA ALA A 40 3.23 2.97 1.56
C ALA A 40 3.04 1.96 0.42
N LEU A 41 1.79 1.65 0.06
CA LEU A 41 1.48 0.77 -1.08
C LEU A 41 1.96 1.36 -2.40
N MET A 42 1.75 2.66 -2.63
CA MET A 42 2.21 3.32 -3.86
C MET A 42 3.74 3.34 -3.95
N LEU A 43 4.44 3.56 -2.83
CA LEU A 43 5.91 3.48 -2.79
C LEU A 43 6.41 2.06 -3.06
N ALA A 44 5.71 1.04 -2.55
CA ALA A 44 6.04 -0.35 -2.83
C ALA A 44 5.83 -0.71 -4.32
N LYS A 45 4.80 -0.13 -4.98
CA LYS A 45 4.62 -0.25 -6.45
C LYS A 45 5.77 0.40 -7.19
N LEU A 46 6.17 1.62 -6.82
CA LEU A 46 7.31 2.32 -7.42
C LEU A 46 8.61 1.51 -7.28
N ALA A 47 8.91 1.02 -6.09
CA ALA A 47 10.10 0.20 -5.82
C ALA A 47 10.10 -1.09 -6.67
N SER A 48 8.94 -1.73 -6.81
CA SER A 48 8.79 -2.92 -7.67
C SER A 48 9.07 -2.59 -9.13
N CYS A 49 8.55 -1.47 -9.64
CA CYS A 49 8.81 -0.98 -10.99
C CYS A 49 10.29 -0.66 -11.22
N GLN A 50 10.96 0.00 -10.27
CA GLN A 50 12.39 0.31 -10.35
C GLN A 50 13.23 -0.97 -10.39
N LYS A 51 12.89 -1.96 -9.57
CA LYS A 51 13.57 -3.26 -9.54
C LYS A 51 13.40 -4.03 -10.86
N ILE A 52 12.20 -4.01 -11.45
CA ILE A 52 11.96 -4.60 -12.77
C ILE A 52 12.82 -3.91 -13.82
N THR A 53 12.84 -2.57 -13.85
CA THR A 53 13.68 -1.80 -14.79
C THR A 53 15.15 -2.13 -14.63
N ASN A 54 15.66 -2.16 -13.40
CA ASN A 54 17.06 -2.53 -13.14
C ASN A 54 17.35 -3.94 -13.68
N GLY A 55 16.45 -4.89 -13.41
CA GLY A 55 16.55 -6.25 -13.94
C GLY A 55 16.53 -6.31 -15.47
N LEU A 56 15.68 -5.53 -16.14
CA LEU A 56 15.61 -5.47 -17.60
C LEU A 56 16.90 -4.94 -18.21
N VAL A 57 17.41 -3.80 -17.72
CA VAL A 57 18.61 -3.16 -18.29
C VAL A 57 19.90 -3.93 -17.99
N THR A 58 19.93 -4.70 -16.90
CA THR A 58 21.08 -5.53 -16.52
C THR A 58 20.94 -7.00 -16.92
N LYS A 59 19.84 -7.39 -17.57
CA LYS A 59 19.49 -8.80 -17.88
C LYS A 59 19.44 -9.69 -16.63
N ASN A 60 19.13 -9.13 -15.47
CA ASN A 60 18.97 -9.85 -14.22
C ASN A 60 17.53 -10.38 -14.06
N PHE A 61 17.27 -11.58 -14.57
CA PHE A 61 15.96 -12.23 -14.50
C PHE A 61 15.46 -12.46 -13.06
N LYS A 62 16.36 -12.62 -12.08
CA LYS A 62 15.96 -12.77 -10.68
C LYS A 62 15.35 -11.47 -10.12
N GLU A 63 15.90 -10.33 -10.52
CA GLU A 63 15.34 -9.03 -10.14
C GLU A 63 14.02 -8.74 -10.83
N ILE A 64 13.90 -9.04 -12.14
CA ILE A 64 12.64 -8.92 -12.87
C ILE A 64 11.56 -9.77 -12.18
N HIS A 65 11.87 -11.05 -11.91
CA HIS A 65 10.94 -11.98 -11.26
C HIS A 65 10.53 -11.52 -9.87
N SER A 66 11.50 -11.12 -9.03
CA SER A 66 11.22 -10.65 -7.68
C SER A 66 10.38 -9.38 -7.68
N GLY A 67 10.71 -8.39 -8.52
CA GLY A 67 9.93 -7.15 -8.62
C GLY A 67 8.51 -7.42 -9.15
N ALA A 68 8.37 -8.28 -10.15
CA ALA A 68 7.06 -8.68 -10.69
C ALA A 68 6.20 -9.42 -9.67
N ASN A 69 6.79 -10.32 -8.88
CA ASN A 69 6.06 -11.02 -7.81
C ASN A 69 5.61 -10.07 -6.71
N THR A 70 6.48 -9.17 -6.24
CA THR A 70 6.08 -8.14 -5.27
C THR A 70 4.93 -7.29 -5.83
N LEU A 71 5.02 -6.85 -7.08
CA LEU A 71 3.95 -6.09 -7.74
C LEU A 71 2.64 -6.88 -7.79
N ASN A 72 2.68 -8.18 -8.13
CA ASN A 72 1.50 -9.05 -8.13
C ASN A 72 0.89 -9.21 -6.72
N GLN A 73 1.71 -9.34 -5.67
CA GLN A 73 1.21 -9.43 -4.29
C GLN A 73 0.53 -8.14 -3.84
N ILE A 74 1.10 -6.97 -4.17
CA ILE A 74 0.44 -5.68 -3.92
C ILE A 74 -0.91 -5.62 -4.65
N CYS A 75 -1.01 -6.24 -5.84
CA CYS A 75 -2.26 -6.27 -6.58
C CYS A 75 -3.37 -7.13 -5.95
N ILE A 76 -3.00 -8.04 -5.03
CA ILE A 76 -3.93 -8.93 -4.33
C ILE A 76 -4.33 -8.34 -2.97
N ALA A 77 -3.51 -7.46 -2.40
CA ALA A 77 -3.79 -6.83 -1.12
C ALA A 77 -5.14 -6.09 -1.15
N THR A 78 -5.99 -6.40 -0.17
CA THR A 78 -7.35 -5.85 -0.02
C THR A 78 -7.34 -4.33 0.11
N ASP A 79 -6.29 -3.78 0.70
CA ASP A 79 -6.12 -2.35 0.95
C ASP A 79 -5.98 -1.53 -0.34
N TRP A 80 -5.64 -2.18 -1.47
CA TRP A 80 -5.62 -1.55 -2.78
C TRP A 80 -6.99 -1.55 -3.47
N ALA A 81 -8.04 -2.11 -2.85
CA ALA A 81 -9.42 -2.00 -3.31
C ALA A 81 -10.13 -0.78 -2.71
N SER A 82 -9.50 0.40 -2.76
CA SER A 82 -9.97 1.61 -2.07
C SER A 82 -11.23 2.26 -2.68
N HIS A 83 -11.69 1.77 -3.83
CA HIS A 83 -12.87 2.30 -4.53
C HIS A 83 -13.58 1.19 -5.32
N ASP A 84 -14.91 1.21 -5.31
CA ASP A 84 -15.77 0.23 -5.98
C ASP A 84 -16.03 0.55 -7.47
N ASP A 85 -15.23 1.44 -8.07
CA ASP A 85 -15.42 1.85 -9.45
C ASP A 85 -14.95 0.73 -10.41
N ALA A 86 -15.75 0.45 -11.43
CA ALA A 86 -15.50 -0.65 -12.35
C ALA A 86 -14.26 -0.43 -13.24
N VAL A 87 -13.97 0.81 -13.64
CA VAL A 87 -12.80 1.15 -14.45
C VAL A 87 -11.54 1.08 -13.60
N TYR A 88 -11.59 1.58 -12.37
CA TYR A 88 -10.53 1.40 -11.39
C TYR A 88 -10.24 -0.09 -11.15
N ALA A 89 -11.27 -0.90 -10.88
CA ALA A 89 -11.13 -2.35 -10.71
C ALA A 89 -10.53 -3.03 -11.95
N HIS A 90 -10.90 -2.58 -13.15
CA HIS A 90 -10.32 -3.05 -14.41
C HIS A 90 -8.82 -2.76 -14.49
N HIS A 91 -8.38 -1.53 -14.22
CA HIS A 91 -6.96 -1.19 -14.20
C HIS A 91 -6.18 -2.03 -13.18
N ARG A 92 -6.77 -2.29 -12.00
CA ARG A 92 -6.14 -3.15 -11.00
C ARG A 92 -5.94 -4.58 -11.49
N LEU A 93 -6.95 -5.14 -12.13
CA LEU A 93 -6.89 -6.47 -12.73
C LEU A 93 -5.84 -6.55 -13.85
N GLU A 94 -5.79 -5.54 -14.73
CA GLU A 94 -4.81 -5.51 -15.82
C GLU A 94 -3.37 -5.40 -15.30
N LEU A 95 -3.13 -4.59 -14.27
CA LEU A 95 -1.81 -4.51 -13.66
C LEU A 95 -1.38 -5.85 -13.06
N ARG A 96 -2.31 -6.55 -12.38
CA ARG A 96 -2.07 -7.90 -11.86
C ARG A 96 -1.70 -8.88 -12.97
N LYS A 97 -2.45 -8.88 -14.08
CA LYS A 97 -2.17 -9.74 -15.24
C LYS A 97 -0.77 -9.47 -15.82
N GLN A 98 -0.38 -8.20 -15.95
CA GLN A 98 0.96 -7.87 -16.43
C GLN A 98 2.05 -8.28 -15.45
N ALA A 99 1.84 -8.11 -14.15
CA ALA A 99 2.79 -8.56 -13.14
C ALA A 99 3.01 -10.09 -13.19
N GLN A 100 1.94 -10.87 -13.36
CA GLN A 100 2.03 -12.32 -13.55
C GLN A 100 2.76 -12.67 -14.86
N LYS A 101 2.46 -11.96 -15.96
CA LYS A 101 3.13 -12.15 -17.24
C LYS A 101 4.63 -11.83 -17.14
N LEU A 102 5.00 -10.74 -16.47
CA LEU A 102 6.39 -10.37 -16.21
C LEU A 102 7.14 -11.45 -15.44
N ALA A 103 6.55 -11.98 -14.36
CA ALA A 103 7.14 -13.06 -13.59
C ALA A 103 7.38 -14.29 -14.47
N LYS A 104 6.38 -14.69 -15.27
CA LYS A 104 6.50 -15.80 -16.21
C LYS A 104 7.61 -15.58 -17.26
N MET A 105 7.66 -14.40 -17.89
CA MET A 105 8.70 -14.09 -18.88
C MET A 105 10.09 -14.09 -18.26
N ALA A 106 10.22 -13.68 -16.99
CA ALA A 106 11.47 -13.76 -16.25
C ALA A 106 11.90 -15.21 -15.96
N GLU A 107 10.96 -16.08 -15.57
CA GLU A 107 11.20 -17.52 -15.37
C GLU A 107 11.69 -18.20 -16.65
N GLU A 108 11.06 -17.86 -17.77
CA GLU A 108 11.39 -18.36 -19.11
C GLU A 108 12.67 -17.72 -19.69
N LYS A 109 13.30 -16.77 -18.96
CA LYS A 109 14.44 -15.96 -19.42
C LYS A 109 14.18 -15.25 -20.76
N ASN A 110 12.93 -14.87 -20.99
CA ASN A 110 12.48 -14.15 -22.18
C ASN A 110 12.52 -12.63 -21.93
N LEU A 111 13.66 -12.01 -22.25
CA LEU A 111 13.88 -10.58 -22.00
C LEU A 111 12.95 -9.69 -22.83
N ASP A 112 12.71 -10.02 -24.10
CA ASP A 112 11.84 -9.23 -24.98
C ASP A 112 10.39 -9.30 -24.51
N GLY A 113 9.93 -10.50 -24.14
CA GLY A 113 8.62 -10.72 -23.55
C GLY A 113 8.45 -9.97 -22.23
N ALA A 114 9.47 -9.98 -21.37
CA ALA A 114 9.49 -9.23 -20.11
C ALA A 114 9.43 -7.71 -20.38
N SER A 115 10.20 -7.23 -21.36
CA SER A 115 10.23 -5.80 -21.73
C SER A 115 8.86 -5.33 -22.21
N TYR A 116 8.21 -6.10 -23.10
CA TYR A 116 6.88 -5.76 -23.59
C TYR A 116 5.81 -5.78 -22.48
N ALA A 117 5.85 -6.80 -21.60
CA ALA A 117 4.95 -6.87 -20.46
C ALA A 117 5.17 -5.70 -19.48
N TYR A 118 6.42 -5.25 -19.30
CA TYR A 118 6.74 -4.09 -18.48
C TYR A 118 6.19 -2.80 -19.06
N MET A 119 6.37 -2.56 -20.36
CA MET A 119 5.79 -1.40 -21.05
C MET A 119 4.27 -1.34 -20.87
N HIS A 120 3.58 -2.49 -21.00
CA HIS A 120 2.14 -2.54 -20.74
C HIS A 120 1.81 -2.21 -19.28
N SER A 121 2.58 -2.72 -18.31
CA SER A 121 2.39 -2.41 -16.90
C SER A 121 2.54 -0.91 -16.60
N LEU A 122 3.51 -0.24 -17.23
CA LEU A 122 3.69 1.21 -17.12
C LEU A 122 2.48 1.97 -17.67
N ASN A 123 1.99 1.58 -18.84
CA ASN A 123 0.78 2.18 -19.41
C ASN A 123 -0.45 1.97 -18.51
N THR A 124 -0.62 0.79 -17.91
CA THR A 124 -1.70 0.55 -16.94
C THR A 124 -1.60 1.49 -15.73
N CYS A 125 -0.39 1.72 -15.20
CA CYS A 125 -0.18 2.66 -14.09
C CYS A 125 -0.56 4.10 -14.48
N ILE A 126 -0.11 4.56 -15.65
CA ILE A 126 -0.42 5.90 -16.16
C ILE A 126 -1.93 6.06 -16.33
N ASN A 127 -2.58 5.15 -17.06
CA ASN A 127 -4.01 5.21 -17.34
C ASN A 127 -4.85 5.17 -16.05
N CYS A 128 -4.46 4.35 -15.07
CA CYS A 128 -5.14 4.30 -13.78
C CYS A 128 -5.00 5.65 -13.05
N HIS A 129 -3.82 6.26 -13.05
CA HIS A 129 -3.59 7.53 -12.37
C HIS A 129 -4.29 8.70 -13.07
N GLU A 130 -4.35 8.72 -14.39
CA GLU A 130 -5.17 9.67 -15.16
C GLU A 130 -6.65 9.53 -14.77
N TYR A 131 -7.19 8.30 -14.78
CA TYR A 131 -8.58 8.06 -14.39
C TYR A 131 -8.88 8.48 -12.94
N CYS A 132 -8.01 8.11 -12.00
CA CYS A 132 -8.16 8.47 -10.58
C CYS A 132 -8.14 9.99 -10.35
N ARG A 133 -7.33 10.72 -11.12
CA ARG A 133 -7.17 12.18 -11.01
C ARG A 133 -8.30 12.92 -11.71
N ASP A 134 -8.58 12.55 -12.95
CA ASP A 134 -9.36 13.37 -13.86
C ASP A 134 -10.85 12.96 -13.90
N VAL A 135 -11.18 11.73 -13.47
CA VAL A 135 -12.56 11.21 -13.49
C VAL A 135 -13.09 10.93 -12.09
N LEU A 136 -12.35 10.17 -11.27
CA LEU A 136 -12.80 9.86 -9.91
C LEU A 136 -12.50 10.98 -8.90
N SER A 137 -11.56 11.88 -9.23
CA SER A 137 -11.08 12.95 -8.34
C SER A 137 -10.83 12.44 -6.91
N ILE A 138 -10.12 11.31 -6.79
CA ILE A 138 -9.83 10.65 -5.49
C ILE A 138 -8.99 11.55 -4.57
N VAL A 139 -8.37 12.60 -5.11
CA VAL A 139 -7.60 13.58 -4.36
C VAL A 139 -8.30 14.94 -4.48
N ASP A 140 -8.61 15.55 -3.33
CA ASP A 140 -8.94 16.98 -3.28
C ASP A 140 -7.63 17.77 -3.33
N ASP A 141 -7.35 18.38 -4.49
CA ASP A 141 -6.14 19.18 -4.72
C ASP A 141 -6.02 20.37 -3.74
N SER A 142 -7.10 20.77 -3.07
CA SER A 142 -7.09 21.84 -2.07
C SER A 142 -6.51 21.41 -0.71
N GLU A 143 -6.36 20.11 -0.45
CA GLU A 143 -5.88 19.56 0.83
C GLU A 143 -4.51 18.85 0.74
N VAL A 144 -3.87 18.83 -0.43
CA VAL A 144 -2.60 18.10 -0.64
C VAL A 144 -1.45 18.77 0.13
N LYS A 145 -1.21 18.31 1.37
CA LYS A 145 0.06 18.53 2.06
C LYS A 145 1.11 17.63 1.44
N LEU A 146 1.93 18.18 0.54
CA LEU A 146 3.06 17.48 -0.06
C LEU A 146 4.08 17.07 1.02
N LYS A 147 3.91 15.85 1.56
CA LYS A 147 4.89 15.20 2.42
C LYS A 147 5.98 14.63 1.50
N VAL A 148 7.19 15.18 1.57
CA VAL A 148 8.33 14.62 0.85
C VAL A 148 8.62 13.24 1.45
N VAL A 149 8.28 12.19 0.73
CA VAL A 149 8.62 10.82 1.14
C VAL A 149 9.96 10.45 0.52
N PRO A 150 10.99 10.13 1.32
CA PRO A 150 12.27 9.70 0.78
C PRO A 150 12.09 8.43 -0.05
N ILE A 151 12.64 8.43 -1.26
CA ILE A 151 12.70 7.23 -2.10
C ILE A 151 13.76 6.32 -1.48
N PRO A 152 13.42 5.09 -1.07
CA PRO A 152 14.41 4.15 -0.56
C PRO A 152 15.44 3.86 -1.66
N SER A 153 16.68 4.30 -1.47
CA SER A 153 17.82 3.85 -2.27
C SER A 153 18.39 2.61 -1.59
N ASN A 154 17.89 1.44 -1.97
CA ASN A 154 18.48 0.16 -1.60
C ASN A 154 19.83 -0.06 -2.28
#